data_AF-T0QAK4-F1
#
_entry.id   AF-T0QAK4-F1
#
_cell.length_a   1.000
_cell.length_b   1.000
_cell.length_c   1.000
_cell.angle_alpha   90.00
_cell.angle_beta   90.00
_cell.angle_gamma   90.00
#
_symmetry.space_group_name_H-M   'P 1'
#
loop_
_entity.id
_entity.type
_entity.pdbx_description
1 polymer ?
#
loop_
_entity_poly.entity_id
_entity_poly.type
_entity_poly.pdbx_seq_one_letter_code
_entity_poly.pdbx_strand_id
1 'polypeptide(L)' 'MLYELLTKLPKTQAIGVSIAGCFACSYAVFGSLRYSGEDFGGAAPGEPKTTSAEWKEATKAYAAHQKMEPITHFRQ' A
#
# COMPACT_ATOMS: atom_id res chain seq x y z
N MET A 1 -16.13 -20.05 20.39
CA MET A 1 -16.47 -19.87 18.96
C MET A 1 -15.31 -20.16 18.01
N LEU A 2 -14.39 -19.23 17.68
CA LEU A 2 -13.34 -19.49 16.67
C LEU A 2 -12.34 -20.58 17.10
N TYR A 3 -11.88 -20.52 18.35
CA TYR A 3 -11.00 -21.54 18.94
C TYR A 3 -11.62 -22.94 18.89
N GLU A 4 -12.89 -23.07 19.25
CA GLU A 4 -13.62 -24.35 19.21
C GLU A 4 -13.87 -24.88 17.80
N LEU A 5 -13.88 -23.99 16.80
CA LEU A 5 -13.99 -24.36 15.39
C LEU A 5 -12.65 -24.87 14.85
N LEU A 6 -11.55 -24.22 15.26
CA LEU A 6 -10.19 -24.63 14.89
C LEU A 6 -9.77 -25.95 15.54
N THR A 7 -10.23 -26.26 16.76
CA THR A 7 -9.92 -27.55 17.43
C THR A 7 -10.67 -28.74 16.82
N LYS A 8 -11.73 -28.49 16.04
CA LYS A 8 -12.49 -29.53 15.31
C LYS A 8 -11.94 -29.79 13.91
N LEU A 9 -11.01 -28.98 13.42
CA LEU A 9 -10.39 -29.13 12.10
C LEU A 9 -9.12 -29.99 12.17
N PRO A 10 -8.79 -30.73 11.09
CA PRO A 10 -7.47 -31.35 10.95
C PRO A 10 -6.35 -30.31 11.11
N LYS A 11 -5.28 -30.66 11.84
CA LYS A 11 -4.20 -29.72 12.21
C LYS A 11 -3.66 -28.92 11.03
N THR A 12 -3.41 -29.57 9.89
CA THR A 12 -2.90 -28.90 8.68
C THR A 12 -3.85 -27.85 8.13
N GLN A 13 -5.16 -28.14 8.14
CA GLN A 13 -6.18 -27.19 7.70
C GLN A 13 -6.34 -26.05 8.70
N ALA A 14 -6.31 -26.34 10.00
CA ALA A 14 -6.36 -25.32 11.05
C ALA A 14 -5.20 -24.32 10.93
N ILE A 15 -3.98 -24.80 10.65
CA ILE A 15 -2.81 -23.94 10.42
C ILE A 15 -3.02 -23.06 9.18
N GLY A 16 -3.43 -23.65 8.05
CA GLY A 16 -3.65 -22.91 6.80
C GLY A 16 -4.70 -21.81 6.94
N VAL A 17 -5.86 -22.14 7.55
CA VAL A 17 -6.94 -21.18 7.81
C VAL A 17 -6.48 -20.08 8.76
N SER A 18 -5.71 -20.41 9.79
CA SER A 18 -5.21 -19.41 10.74
C SER A 18 -4.26 -18.42 10.08
N ILE A 19 -3.32 -18.89 9.25
CA ILE A 19 -2.38 -18.02 8.53
C ILE A 19 -3.14 -17.10 7.56
N ALA A 20 -4.01 -17.66 6.73
CA ALA A 20 -4.80 -16.87 5.78
C ALA A 20 -5.70 -15.85 6.49
N GLY A 21 -6.32 -16.26 7.60
CA GLY A 21 -7.14 -15.39 8.44
C GLY A 21 -6.34 -14.22 9.02
N CYS A 22 -5.14 -14.47 9.55
CA CYS A 22 -4.26 -13.41 10.07
C CYS A 22 -3.88 -12.39 8.99
N PHE A 23 -3.54 -12.85 7.78
CA PHE A 23 -3.21 -11.94 6.67
C PHE A 23 -4.43 -11.12 6.23
N ALA A 24 -5.60 -11.75 6.11
CA ALA A 24 -6.83 -11.06 5.75
C ALA A 24 -7.20 -9.98 6.78
N CYS A 25 -7.16 -10.32 8.08
CA CYS A 25 -7.41 -9.34 9.15
C CYS A 25 -6.38 -8.21 9.14
N SER A 26 -5.09 -8.53 8.99
CA SER A 26 -4.03 -7.52 8.96
C SER A 26 -4.22 -6.55 7.78
N TYR A 27 -4.55 -7.07 6.59
CA TYR A 27 -4.81 -6.24 5.42
C TYR A 27 -6.06 -5.39 5.56
N ALA A 28 -7.12 -5.92 6.19
CA ALA A 28 -8.33 -5.16 6.46
C ALA A 28 -8.06 -3.96 7.38
N VAL A 29 -7.26 -4.15 8.44
CA VAL A 29 -6.83 -3.06 9.33
C VAL A 29 -5.92 -2.07 8.62
N PHE A 30 -4.98 -2.55 7.81
CA PHE A 30 -4.13 -1.67 7.00
C PHE A 30 -4.99 -0.81 6.06
N GLY A 31 -5.93 -1.41 5.33
CA GLY A 31 -6.79 -0.70 4.38
C GLY A 31 -7.67 0.34 5.08
N SER A 32 -8.26 0.01 6.22
CA SER A 32 -9.09 0.97 6.96
C SER A 32 -8.30 2.19 7.41
N LEU A 33 -7.07 1.99 7.92
CA LEU A 33 -6.19 3.10 8.31
C LEU A 33 -5.68 3.86 7.09
N ARG A 34 -5.29 3.15 6.02
CA ARG A 34 -4.67 3.74 4.83
C ARG A 34 -5.58 4.72 4.09
N TYR A 35 -6.88 4.47 4.08
CA TYR A 35 -7.87 5.32 3.42
C TYR A 35 -8.71 6.14 4.41
N SER A 36 -8.26 6.23 5.67
CA SER A 36 -8.85 7.13 6.66
C SER A 36 -8.19 8.50 6.64
N GLY A 37 -8.95 9.52 7.05
CA GLY A 37 -8.46 10.89 7.15
C GLY A 37 -8.94 11.81 6.03
N GLU A 38 -8.57 13.08 6.15
CA GLU A 38 -8.90 14.11 5.17
C GLU A 38 -8.08 13.92 3.89
N ASP A 39 -8.69 14.21 2.73
CA ASP A 39 -8.01 14.11 1.46
C ASP A 39 -7.26 15.41 1.14
N PHE A 40 -5.93 15.33 1.14
CA PHE A 40 -5.06 16.47 0.78
C PHE A 40 -4.68 16.48 -0.71
N GLY A 41 -5.33 15.65 -1.54
CA GLY A 41 -5.12 15.60 -2.98
C GLY A 41 -3.80 14.94 -3.39
N GLY A 42 -3.24 14.08 -2.53
CA GLY A 42 -2.06 13.25 -2.82
C GLY A 42 -2.42 12.01 -3.66
N ALA A 43 -1.59 10.97 -3.61
CA ALA A 43 -1.92 9.69 -4.27
C ALA A 43 -3.06 8.93 -3.57
N ALA A 44 -3.41 9.32 -2.34
CA ALA A 44 -4.50 8.76 -1.55
C ALA A 44 -4.85 9.71 -0.39
N PRO A 45 -5.97 9.48 0.33
CA PRO A 45 -6.32 10.24 1.52
C PRO A 45 -5.17 10.29 2.54
N GLY A 46 -5.03 11.43 3.22
CA GLY A 46 -3.97 11.71 4.18
C GLY A 46 -2.58 11.98 3.57
N GLU A 47 -2.35 11.73 2.29
CA GLU A 47 -1.07 12.01 1.65
C GLU A 47 -0.99 13.43 1.08
N PRO A 48 0.19 14.08 1.13
CA PRO A 48 0.34 15.43 0.61
C PRO A 48 0.17 15.47 -0.91
N LYS A 49 -0.36 16.58 -1.44
CA LYS A 49 -0.55 16.82 -2.88
C LYS A 49 0.68 16.52 -3.75
N THR A 50 1.88 16.62 -3.19
CA THR A 50 3.14 16.32 -3.88
C THR A 50 3.33 14.83 -4.21
N THR A 51 2.53 13.91 -3.65
CA THR A 51 2.55 12.49 -4.03
C THR A 51 1.59 12.16 -5.18
N SER A 52 0.74 13.10 -5.60
CA SER A 52 -0.22 12.92 -6.70
C SER A 52 0.45 12.55 -8.02
N ALA A 53 -0.32 11.93 -8.92
CA ALA A 53 0.17 11.56 -10.25
C ALA A 53 0.62 12.78 -11.06
N GLU A 54 -0.18 13.85 -11.06
CA GLU A 54 0.13 15.12 -11.73
C GLU A 54 1.45 15.71 -11.22
N TRP A 55 1.65 15.74 -9.90
CA TRP A 55 2.87 16.27 -9.31
C TRP A 55 4.09 15.41 -9.64
N LYS A 56 3.92 14.08 -9.63
CA LYS A 56 4.99 13.14 -10.03
C LYS A 56 5.42 13.36 -11.48
N GLU A 57 4.48 13.55 -12.39
CA GLU A 57 4.78 13.81 -13.80
C GLU A 57 5.49 15.15 -14.01
N ALA A 58 4.97 16.22 -13.40
CA ALA A 58 5.60 17.53 -13.43
C ALA A 58 7.02 17.51 -12.85
N THR A 59 7.22 16.78 -11.74
CA THR A 59 8.53 16.62 -11.11
C THR A 59 9.49 15.85 -12.01
N LYS A 60 9.05 14.79 -12.68
CA LYS A 60 9.88 14.04 -13.65
C LYS A 60 10.33 14.93 -14.82
N ALA A 61 9.41 15.70 -15.40
CA ALA A 61 9.73 16.61 -16.49
C ALA A 61 10.75 17.68 -16.05
N TYR A 62 10.55 18.25 -14.86
CA TYR A 62 11.49 19.20 -14.28
C TYR A 62 12.87 18.57 -14.01
N ALA A 63 12.91 17.37 -13.43
CA ALA A 63 14.17 16.67 -13.15
C ALA A 63 14.97 16.35 -14.42
N ALA A 64 14.27 15.98 -15.51
CA ALA A 64 14.89 15.77 -16.81
C ALA A 64 15.43 17.07 -17.42
N HIS A 65 14.68 18.18 -17.32
CA HIS A 65 15.13 19.48 -17.77
C HIS A 65 16.37 19.96 -17.02
N GLN A 66 16.40 19.75 -15.70
CA GLN A 66 17.51 20.10 -14.82
C GLN A 66 18.68 19.12 -14.88
N LYS A 67 18.59 18.04 -15.66
CA LYS A 67 19.61 16.99 -15.79
C LYS A 67 20.01 16.41 -14.43
N MET A 68 19.05 16.17 -13.55
CA MET A 68 19.32 15.69 -12.18
C MET A 68 19.87 14.25 -12.14
N GLU A 69 19.48 13.40 -13.09
CA GLU A 69 20.01 12.02 -13.23
C GLU A 69 20.26 11.68 -14.71
N PRO A 70 21.32 12.27 -15.33
CA PRO A 70 21.47 12.31 -16.78
C PRO A 70 22.01 11.00 -17.39
N ILE A 71 22.48 10.06 -16.58
CA ILE A 71 23.19 8.86 -17.04
C ILE A 71 22.23 7.68 -17.25
N THR A 72 21.26 7.54 -16.35
CA THR A 72 20.41 6.36 -16.15
C THR A 72 18.96 6.65 -16.48
N HIS A 73 18.24 7.43 -15.65
CA HIS A 73 16.78 7.58 -15.73
C HIS A 73 16.29 8.75 -16.60
N PHE A 74 17.06 9.83 -16.74
CA PHE A 74 16.70 10.98 -17.57
C PHE A 74 17.70 11.22 -18.71
N ARG A 75 18.23 10.13 -19.29
CA ARG A 75 19.13 10.21 -20.44
C ARG A 75 18.39 10.86 -21.62
N GLN A 76 18.91 12.00 -22.07
CA GLN A 76 18.43 12.75 -23.24
C GLN A 76 18.94 12.11 -24.54
#